data_AF-A0A429XA42-F1
#
_entry.id   AF-A0A429XA42-F1
#
_cell.length_a   1.000
_cell.length_b   1.000
_cell.length_c   1.000
_cell.angle_alpha   90.00
_cell.angle_beta   90.00
_cell.angle_gamma   90.00
#
_symmetry.space_group_name_H-M   'P 1'
#
loop_
_entity.id
_entity.type
_entity.pdbx_description
1 polymer ?
#
loop_
_entity_poly.entity_id
_entity_poly.type
_entity_poly.pdbx_seq_one_letter_code
_entity_poly.pdbx_strand_id
1 'polypeptide(L)'
;MAKIEGRGGGVLRLRDDFYFWASWILLGCLCFLIFYLYQEEYKFERILDTKTILGVIGTLGGAFLGAYFAGKYTVKSVREQINYDAAKEKEKEKVSQQKYDVFLNMHLKLMRKEVSRISFFRNLHLSHNPYNVDPLKEIEAVLYKLKEITRTLLSIDLKYISVENYKLLAEINEKIYDIEINFQGHLATEEDEAKNHISMAVHQADHLIYIINESLKSSTGTLEGTEKK
;
A
#
# COMPACT_ATOMS: atom_id res chain seq x y z
N MET A 1 -13.69 -35.88 34.32
CA MET A 1 -13.80 -35.03 35.53
C MET A 1 -14.94 -34.04 35.33
N ALA A 2 -15.71 -33.84 36.40
CA ALA A 2 -16.98 -33.15 36.44
C ALA A 2 -16.85 -31.60 36.34
N LYS A 3 -17.82 -31.00 35.62
CA LYS A 3 -18.77 -29.96 36.03
C LYS A 3 -18.29 -28.72 36.85
N ILE A 4 -18.86 -27.59 36.41
CA ILE A 4 -19.27 -26.35 37.13
C ILE A 4 -18.29 -25.18 37.06
N GLU A 5 -18.67 -24.14 36.29
CA GLU A 5 -18.70 -22.69 36.63
C GLU A 5 -18.96 -21.89 35.34
N GLY A 6 -19.89 -20.94 35.22
CA GLY A 6 -20.90 -20.43 36.14
C GLY A 6 -22.08 -19.88 35.33
N ARG A 7 -23.23 -20.57 35.40
CA ARG A 7 -24.55 -20.00 35.09
C ARG A 7 -24.94 -19.08 36.25
N GLY A 8 -24.37 -17.87 36.28
CA GLY A 8 -24.61 -16.91 37.37
C GLY A 8 -24.93 -15.47 36.93
N GLY A 9 -24.66 -15.10 35.66
CA GLY A 9 -24.83 -13.72 35.19
C GLY A 9 -26.23 -13.33 34.73
N GLY A 10 -27.13 -14.30 34.49
CA GLY A 10 -28.47 -14.04 33.97
C GLY A 10 -29.46 -13.52 35.01
N VAL A 11 -29.36 -13.99 36.26
CA VAL A 11 -30.29 -13.62 37.34
C VAL A 11 -29.98 -12.23 37.90
N LEU A 12 -28.71 -11.82 37.91
CA LEU A 12 -28.30 -10.47 38.34
C LEU A 12 -28.77 -9.39 37.36
N ARG A 13 -28.70 -9.64 36.03
CA ARG A 13 -29.21 -8.68 35.02
C ARG A 13 -30.73 -8.50 35.05
N LEU A 14 -31.48 -9.60 35.20
CA LEU A 14 -32.94 -9.54 35.33
C LEU A 14 -33.38 -8.78 36.59
N ARG A 15 -32.62 -8.92 37.68
CA ARG A 15 -32.86 -8.20 38.93
C ARG A 15 -32.56 -6.70 38.77
N ASP A 16 -31.46 -6.33 38.13
CA ASP A 16 -31.12 -4.92 37.89
C ASP A 16 -32.10 -4.24 36.94
N ASP A 17 -32.56 -4.93 35.88
CA ASP A 17 -33.62 -4.45 35.00
C ASP A 17 -34.94 -4.24 35.77
N PHE A 18 -35.29 -5.17 36.67
CA PHE A 18 -36.48 -5.02 37.52
C PHE A 18 -36.38 -3.80 38.44
N TYR A 19 -35.24 -3.58 39.10
CA TYR A 19 -35.04 -2.39 39.94
C TYR A 19 -35.02 -1.09 39.11
N PHE A 20 -34.47 -1.13 37.90
CA PHE A 20 -34.51 0.02 36.98
C PHE A 20 -35.96 0.37 36.61
N TRP A 21 -36.76 -0.59 36.14
CA TRP A 21 -38.16 -0.38 35.82
C TRP A 21 -39.01 0.00 37.05
N ALA A 22 -38.80 -0.66 38.19
CA ALA A 22 -39.48 -0.33 39.44
C ALA A 22 -39.15 1.09 39.92
N SER A 23 -37.90 1.53 39.79
CA SER A 23 -37.49 2.91 40.11
C SER A 23 -38.20 3.92 39.20
N TRP A 24 -38.34 3.65 37.90
CA TRP A 24 -39.08 4.52 36.98
C TRP A 24 -40.57 4.58 37.29
N ILE A 25 -41.19 3.45 37.66
CA ILE A 25 -42.60 3.39 38.08
C ILE A 25 -42.81 4.19 39.37
N LEU A 26 -41.92 4.00 40.35
CA LEU A 26 -42.01 4.68 41.65
C LEU A 26 -41.79 6.19 41.51
N LEU A 27 -40.85 6.61 40.65
CA LEU A 27 -40.67 8.01 40.27
C LEU A 27 -41.92 8.58 39.58
N GLY A 28 -42.53 7.81 38.66
CA GLY A 28 -43.79 8.19 38.02
C GLY A 28 -44.93 8.37 39.02
N CYS A 29 -45.09 7.45 39.97
CA CYS A 29 -46.04 7.56 41.07
C CYS A 29 -45.77 8.78 41.94
N LEU A 30 -44.51 9.07 42.26
CA LEU A 30 -44.12 10.20 43.11
C LEU A 30 -44.41 11.54 42.41
N CYS A 31 -44.11 11.65 41.11
CA CYS A 31 -44.50 12.79 40.28
C CYS A 31 -46.02 12.96 40.20
N PHE A 32 -46.78 11.86 40.08
CA PHE A 32 -48.24 11.89 40.06
C PHE A 32 -48.82 12.34 41.42
N LEU A 33 -48.22 11.90 42.52
CA LEU A 33 -48.61 12.30 43.88
C LEU A 33 -48.32 13.78 44.14
N ILE A 34 -47.13 14.25 43.73
CA ILE A 34 -46.78 15.68 43.76
C ILE A 34 -47.79 16.48 42.93
N PHE A 35 -48.13 16.01 41.72
CA PHE A 35 -49.11 16.66 40.85
C PHE A 35 -50.49 16.75 41.51
N TYR A 36 -50.94 15.66 42.15
CA TYR A 36 -52.23 15.59 42.83
C TYR A 36 -52.28 16.53 44.05
N LEU A 37 -51.25 16.51 44.90
CA LEU A 37 -51.12 17.43 46.04
C LEU A 37 -51.07 18.89 45.59
N TYR A 38 -50.36 19.19 44.50
CA TYR A 38 -50.31 20.53 43.93
C TYR A 38 -51.67 21.01 43.39
N GLN A 39 -52.49 20.13 42.82
CA GLN A 39 -53.84 20.47 42.39
C GLN A 39 -54.77 20.81 43.56
N GLU A 40 -54.58 20.13 44.69
CA GLU A 40 -55.45 20.27 45.87
C GLU A 40 -55.15 21.57 46.66
N GLU A 41 -53.87 21.93 46.83
CA GLU A 41 -53.47 23.17 47.53
C GLU A 41 -53.57 24.44 46.67
N TYR A 42 -53.20 24.35 45.40
CA TYR A 42 -53.24 25.48 44.48
C TYR A 42 -54.24 25.13 43.39
N LYS A 43 -55.45 25.75 43.41
CA LYS A 43 -56.48 25.60 42.37
C LYS A 43 -55.92 25.95 40.98
N PHE A 44 -55.22 25.00 40.35
CA PHE A 44 -54.39 25.16 39.16
C PHE A 44 -55.19 24.95 37.87
N GLU A 45 -56.52 24.96 37.95
CA GLU A 45 -57.43 24.78 36.81
C GLU A 45 -57.25 25.83 35.70
N ARG A 46 -56.53 26.92 35.96
CA ARG A 46 -56.35 28.02 35.00
C ARG A 46 -54.98 28.08 34.31
N ILE A 47 -53.97 27.31 34.73
CA ILE A 47 -52.59 27.45 34.22
C ILE A 47 -52.06 26.16 33.58
N LEU A 48 -52.50 24.98 34.02
CA LEU A 48 -52.13 23.70 33.37
C LEU A 48 -53.21 23.27 32.37
N ASP A 49 -53.23 23.91 31.19
CA ASP A 49 -53.98 23.39 30.05
C ASP A 49 -53.31 22.10 29.57
N THR A 50 -54.06 20.99 29.52
CA THR A 50 -53.56 19.66 29.12
C THR A 50 -52.95 19.69 27.72
N LYS A 51 -53.40 20.61 26.86
CA LYS A 51 -52.81 20.89 25.55
C LYS A 51 -51.37 21.39 25.64
N THR A 52 -51.04 22.21 26.62
CA THR A 52 -49.70 22.77 26.80
C THR A 52 -48.70 21.70 27.25
N ILE A 53 -49.13 20.78 28.13
CA ILE A 53 -48.31 19.67 28.60
C ILE A 53 -48.02 18.67 27.46
N LEU A 54 -49.05 18.29 26.70
CA LEU A 54 -48.89 17.47 25.50
C LEU A 54 -48.01 18.14 24.44
N GLY A 55 -48.13 19.46 24.29
CA GLY A 55 -47.27 20.26 23.42
C GLY A 55 -45.80 20.24 23.83
N VAL A 56 -45.51 20.38 25.13
CA VAL A 56 -44.13 20.33 25.68
C VAL A 56 -43.54 18.92 25.53
N ILE A 57 -44.31 17.87 25.81
CA ILE A 57 -43.86 16.48 25.63
C ILE A 57 -43.63 16.17 24.14
N GLY A 58 -44.52 16.63 23.26
CA GLY A 58 -44.39 16.44 21.82
C GLY A 58 -43.19 17.18 21.22
N THR A 59 -42.90 18.40 21.69
CA THR A 59 -41.74 19.18 21.24
C THR A 59 -40.43 18.61 21.77
N LEU A 60 -40.35 18.21 23.04
CA LEU A 60 -39.17 17.53 23.60
C LEU A 60 -38.92 16.17 22.93
N GLY A 61 -39.96 15.36 22.75
CA GLY A 61 -39.87 14.07 22.07
C GLY A 61 -39.50 14.20 20.60
N GLY A 62 -40.10 15.16 19.90
CA GLY A 62 -39.78 15.47 18.50
C GLY A 62 -38.36 15.98 18.32
N ALA A 63 -37.89 16.87 19.21
CA ALA A 63 -36.51 17.37 19.20
C ALA A 63 -35.50 16.26 19.51
N PHE A 64 -35.80 15.39 20.49
CA PHE A 64 -34.94 14.25 20.84
C PHE A 64 -34.83 13.26 19.67
N LEU A 65 -35.95 12.87 19.07
CA LEU A 65 -35.95 11.98 17.89
C LEU A 65 -35.24 12.64 16.70
N GLY A 66 -35.51 13.91 16.44
CA GLY A 66 -34.84 14.68 15.39
C GLY A 66 -33.33 14.72 15.56
N ALA A 67 -32.85 15.02 16.77
CA ALA A 67 -31.43 15.03 17.10
C ALA A 67 -30.79 13.63 17.02
N TYR A 68 -31.51 12.60 17.49
CA TYR A 68 -31.05 11.21 17.44
C TYR A 68 -30.90 10.71 15.99
N PHE A 69 -31.90 10.94 15.14
CA PHE A 69 -31.83 10.58 13.73
C PHE A 69 -30.77 11.40 13.00
N ALA A 70 -30.72 12.72 13.19
CA ALA A 70 -29.70 13.58 12.59
C ALA A 70 -28.29 13.10 12.96
N GLY A 71 -28.01 12.87 14.25
CA GLY A 71 -26.73 12.35 14.71
C GLY A 71 -26.38 11.00 14.09
N LYS A 72 -27.33 10.07 14.00
CA LYS A 72 -27.13 8.76 13.37
C LYS A 72 -26.78 8.89 11.88
N TYR A 73 -27.45 9.77 11.14
CA TYR A 73 -27.16 10.02 9.72
C TYR A 73 -25.82 10.72 9.52
N THR A 74 -25.46 11.70 10.35
CA THR A 74 -24.17 12.39 10.29
C THR A 74 -23.01 11.44 10.58
N VAL A 75 -23.13 10.58 11.59
CA VAL A 75 -22.09 9.58 11.89
C VAL A 75 -21.94 8.58 10.73
N LYS A 76 -23.06 8.19 10.12
CA LYS A 76 -23.05 7.29 8.97
C LYS A 76 -22.38 7.95 7.75
N SER A 77 -22.69 9.21 7.44
CA SER A 77 -22.11 9.92 6.31
C SER A 77 -20.60 10.15 6.49
N VAL A 78 -20.17 10.53 7.70
CA VAL A 78 -18.74 10.69 8.02
C VAL A 78 -18.00 9.36 7.86
N ARG A 79 -18.59 8.25 8.32
CA ARG A 79 -17.98 6.92 8.16
C ARG A 79 -17.90 6.50 6.70
N GLU A 80 -18.93 6.76 5.90
CA GLU A 80 -18.92 6.49 4.46
C GLU A 80 -17.85 7.34 3.74
N GLN A 81 -17.69 8.60 4.14
CA GLN A 81 -16.66 9.50 3.59
C GLN A 81 -15.23 9.04 3.91
N ILE A 82 -14.97 8.66 5.18
CA ILE A 82 -13.67 8.10 5.58
C ILE A 82 -13.35 6.83 4.79
N ASN A 83 -14.34 5.94 4.63
CA ASN A 83 -14.16 4.72 3.86
C ASN A 83 -13.89 4.99 2.37
N TYR A 84 -14.57 5.97 1.80
CA TYR A 84 -14.37 6.39 0.42
C TYR A 84 -12.98 6.98 0.21
N ASP A 85 -12.53 7.87 1.09
CA ASP A 85 -11.21 8.48 1.00
C ASP A 85 -10.09 7.43 1.16
N ALA A 86 -10.25 6.49 2.10
CA ALA A 86 -9.33 5.37 2.26
C ALA A 86 -9.29 4.44 1.02
N ALA A 87 -10.44 4.20 0.39
CA ALA A 87 -10.50 3.41 -0.85
C ALA A 87 -9.80 4.13 -2.01
N LYS A 88 -10.01 5.44 -2.13
CA LYS A 88 -9.39 6.28 -3.15
C LYS A 88 -7.88 6.40 -2.97
N GLU A 89 -7.39 6.45 -1.74
CA GLU A 89 -5.96 6.45 -1.46
C GLU A 89 -5.30 5.12 -1.85
N LYS A 90 -5.91 3.99 -1.49
CA LYS A 90 -5.46 2.65 -1.94
C LYS A 90 -5.46 2.50 -3.45
N GLU A 91 -6.46 3.05 -4.13
CA GLU A 91 -6.52 3.02 -5.59
C GLU A 91 -5.39 3.85 -6.22
N LYS A 92 -5.12 5.05 -5.69
CA LYS A 92 -3.98 5.88 -6.12
C LYS A 92 -2.65 5.16 -5.92
N GLU A 93 -2.47 4.48 -4.80
CA GLU A 93 -1.26 3.69 -4.54
C GLU A 93 -1.10 2.57 -5.56
N LYS A 94 -2.16 1.80 -5.83
CA LYS A 94 -2.14 0.73 -6.85
C LYS A 94 -1.80 1.25 -8.24
N VAL A 95 -2.44 2.34 -8.67
CA VAL A 95 -2.16 2.95 -9.99
C VAL A 95 -0.71 3.45 -10.06
N SER A 96 -0.19 4.00 -8.97
CA SER A 96 1.20 4.46 -8.90
C SER A 96 2.20 3.30 -8.96
N GLN A 97 1.92 2.20 -8.25
CA GLN A 97 2.69 0.96 -8.33
C GLN A 97 2.70 0.38 -9.75
N GLN A 98 1.53 0.30 -10.40
CA GLN A 98 1.44 -0.19 -11.79
C GLN A 98 2.25 0.67 -12.76
N LYS A 99 2.18 2.00 -12.63
CA LYS A 99 3.00 2.92 -13.45
C LYS A 99 4.50 2.68 -13.23
N TYR A 100 4.90 2.44 -11.98
CA TYR A 100 6.28 2.12 -11.64
C TYR A 100 6.72 0.77 -12.25
N ASP A 101 5.91 -0.27 -12.16
CA ASP A 101 6.24 -1.59 -12.72
C ASP A 101 6.42 -1.52 -14.25
N VAL A 102 5.53 -0.81 -14.94
CA VAL A 102 5.65 -0.57 -16.39
C VAL A 102 6.95 0.17 -16.71
N PHE A 103 7.28 1.19 -15.92
CA PHE A 103 8.50 1.97 -16.09
C PHE A 103 9.76 1.10 -15.89
N LEU A 104 9.82 0.33 -14.80
CA LEU A 104 10.94 -0.54 -14.47
C LEU A 104 11.15 -1.59 -15.57
N ASN A 105 10.06 -2.19 -16.05
CA ASN A 105 10.10 -3.18 -17.12
C ASN A 105 10.62 -2.62 -18.43
N MET A 106 10.23 -1.40 -18.78
CA MET A 106 10.76 -0.73 -19.95
C MET A 106 12.29 -0.58 -19.84
N HIS A 107 12.80 -0.12 -18.69
CA HIS A 107 14.24 0.09 -18.53
C HIS A 107 15.02 -1.21 -18.45
N LEU A 108 14.51 -2.25 -17.78
CA LEU A 108 15.12 -3.59 -17.80
C LEU A 108 15.18 -4.16 -19.22
N LYS A 109 14.15 -3.93 -20.06
CA LYS A 109 14.20 -4.32 -21.50
C LYS A 109 15.29 -3.57 -22.26
N LEU A 110 15.44 -2.27 -22.00
CA LEU A 110 16.52 -1.48 -22.60
C LEU A 110 17.89 -1.99 -22.15
N MET A 111 18.07 -2.27 -20.85
CA MET A 111 19.31 -2.87 -20.34
C MET A 111 19.61 -4.19 -21.04
N ARG A 112 18.64 -5.11 -21.15
CA ARG A 112 18.82 -6.39 -21.86
C ARG A 112 19.34 -6.18 -23.28
N LYS A 113 18.75 -5.23 -24.01
CA LYS A 113 19.14 -4.92 -25.38
C LYS A 113 20.59 -4.44 -25.43
N GLU A 114 20.97 -3.50 -24.58
CA GLU A 114 22.33 -2.98 -24.55
C GLU A 114 23.36 -4.03 -24.11
N VAL A 115 23.05 -4.88 -23.11
CA VAL A 115 23.95 -5.98 -22.74
C VAL A 115 24.07 -7.01 -23.88
N SER A 116 22.99 -7.27 -24.64
CA SER A 116 23.08 -8.11 -25.83
C SER A 116 24.02 -7.52 -26.89
N ARG A 117 24.08 -6.18 -27.00
CA ARG A 117 25.04 -5.49 -27.86
C ARG A 117 26.48 -5.64 -27.36
N ILE A 118 26.70 -5.56 -26.04
CA ILE A 118 28.02 -5.86 -25.43
C ILE A 118 28.47 -7.27 -25.84
N SER A 119 27.61 -8.28 -25.69
CA SER A 119 27.91 -9.66 -26.08
C SER A 119 28.25 -9.76 -27.58
N PHE A 120 27.49 -9.09 -28.46
CA PHE A 120 27.78 -9.04 -29.90
C PHE A 120 29.15 -8.44 -30.21
N PHE A 121 29.46 -7.23 -29.71
CA PHE A 121 30.74 -6.57 -30.00
C PHE A 121 31.93 -7.32 -29.41
N ARG A 122 31.74 -7.94 -28.25
CA ARG A 122 32.73 -8.84 -27.65
C ARG A 122 32.97 -10.09 -28.51
N ASN A 123 31.93 -10.72 -29.04
CA ASN A 123 32.09 -11.86 -29.95
C ASN A 123 32.75 -11.44 -31.26
N LEU A 124 32.49 -10.23 -31.75
CA LEU A 124 33.17 -9.66 -32.90
C LEU A 124 34.67 -9.48 -32.63
N HIS A 125 35.04 -8.96 -31.45
CA HIS A 125 36.43 -8.81 -31.01
C HIS A 125 37.16 -10.16 -30.82
N LEU A 126 36.46 -11.19 -30.36
CA LEU A 126 37.05 -12.54 -30.22
C LEU A 126 37.24 -13.25 -31.56
N SER A 127 36.37 -12.97 -32.55
CA SER A 127 36.41 -13.61 -33.86
C SER A 127 37.32 -12.89 -34.87
N HIS A 128 37.53 -11.60 -34.69
CA HIS A 128 38.36 -10.76 -35.56
C HIS A 128 39.42 -10.08 -34.70
N ASN A 129 40.68 -10.27 -35.05
CA ASN A 129 41.89 -9.70 -34.44
C ASN A 129 41.69 -8.95 -33.09
N PRO A 130 42.17 -9.50 -31.95
CA PRO A 130 42.00 -8.91 -30.61
C PRO A 130 42.68 -7.56 -30.41
N TYR A 131 43.38 -7.04 -31.41
CA TYR A 131 43.93 -5.69 -31.42
C TYR A 131 42.98 -4.64 -32.02
N ASN A 132 41.75 -5.03 -32.37
CA ASN A 132 40.77 -4.10 -32.90
C ASN A 132 40.19 -3.21 -31.79
N VAL A 133 40.65 -1.95 -31.77
CA VAL A 133 40.25 -0.96 -30.77
C VAL A 133 38.79 -0.50 -30.96
N ASP A 134 38.21 -0.65 -32.15
CA ASP A 134 36.87 -0.13 -32.45
C ASP A 134 35.75 -0.86 -31.68
N PRO A 135 35.68 -2.21 -31.66
CA PRO A 135 34.75 -2.94 -30.80
C PRO A 135 34.89 -2.61 -29.31
N LEU A 136 36.11 -2.32 -28.83
CA LEU A 136 36.33 -1.97 -27.41
C LEU A 136 35.75 -0.60 -27.08
N LYS A 137 35.97 0.40 -27.94
CA LYS A 137 35.34 1.73 -27.80
C LYS A 137 33.82 1.66 -27.87
N GLU A 138 33.27 0.80 -28.73
CA GLU A 138 31.83 0.60 -28.81
C GLU A 138 31.25 -0.04 -27.53
N ILE A 139 31.97 -0.98 -26.91
CA ILE A 139 31.57 -1.56 -25.63
C ILE A 139 31.60 -0.52 -24.51
N GLU A 140 32.63 0.32 -24.43
CA GLU A 140 32.72 1.42 -23.45
C GLU A 140 31.53 2.38 -23.57
N ALA A 141 31.17 2.76 -24.81
CA ALA A 141 30.01 3.62 -25.06
C ALA A 141 28.68 2.96 -24.64
N VAL A 142 28.55 1.63 -24.78
CA VAL A 142 27.37 0.89 -24.33
C VAL A 142 27.33 0.78 -22.80
N LEU A 143 28.47 0.59 -22.13
CA LEU A 143 28.57 0.57 -20.66
C LEU A 143 28.18 1.92 -20.05
N TYR A 144 28.61 3.03 -20.66
CA TYR A 144 28.19 4.36 -20.23
C TYR A 144 26.66 4.54 -20.31
N LYS A 145 26.04 4.07 -21.39
CA LYS A 145 24.57 4.09 -21.53
C LYS A 145 23.88 3.23 -20.48
N LEU A 146 24.40 2.04 -20.18
CA LEU A 146 23.85 1.19 -19.11
C LEU A 146 23.93 1.87 -17.74
N LYS A 147 25.04 2.57 -17.44
CA LYS A 147 25.16 3.38 -16.21
C LYS A 147 24.14 4.50 -16.16
N GLU A 148 23.89 5.19 -17.27
CA GLU A 148 22.90 6.26 -17.34
C GLU A 148 21.47 5.73 -17.09
N ILE A 149 21.11 4.61 -17.71
CA ILE A 149 19.82 3.93 -17.48
C ILE A 149 19.71 3.53 -16.00
N THR A 150 20.78 2.99 -15.41
CA THR A 150 20.81 2.60 -13.98
C THR A 150 20.65 3.81 -13.05
N ARG A 151 21.35 4.91 -13.31
CA ARG A 151 21.21 6.16 -12.54
C ARG A 151 19.80 6.73 -12.62
N THR A 152 19.20 6.69 -13.81
CA THR A 152 17.81 7.13 -14.00
C THR A 152 16.85 6.30 -13.15
N LEU A 153 17.04 4.98 -13.09
CA LEU A 153 16.26 4.09 -12.23
C LEU A 153 16.45 4.38 -10.73
N LEU A 154 17.68 4.62 -10.30
CA LEU A 154 18.00 4.91 -8.90
C LEU A 154 17.51 6.30 -8.44
N SER A 155 17.26 7.22 -9.37
CA SER A 155 16.75 8.57 -9.07
C SER A 155 15.26 8.62 -8.74
N ILE A 156 14.55 7.51 -8.87
CA ILE A 156 13.11 7.41 -8.63
C ILE A 156 12.83 7.30 -7.14
N ASP A 157 11.67 7.82 -6.73
CA ASP A 157 11.22 7.78 -5.34
C ASP A 157 11.22 6.35 -4.79
N LEU A 158 12.08 6.12 -3.79
CA LEU A 158 12.27 4.86 -3.08
C LEU A 158 10.97 4.32 -2.46
N LYS A 159 9.97 5.18 -2.24
CA LYS A 159 8.66 4.79 -1.71
C LYS A 159 7.94 3.76 -2.59
N TYR A 160 8.28 3.67 -3.88
CA TYR A 160 7.64 2.79 -4.85
C TYR A 160 8.55 1.68 -5.39
N ILE A 161 9.83 1.67 -5.00
CA ILE A 161 10.78 0.62 -5.36
C ILE A 161 10.71 -0.48 -4.30
N SER A 162 10.31 -1.69 -4.69
CA SER A 162 10.42 -2.84 -3.78
C SER A 162 11.89 -3.07 -3.40
N VAL A 163 12.12 -3.57 -2.19
CA VAL A 163 13.47 -3.85 -1.70
C VAL A 163 14.20 -4.84 -2.64
N GLU A 164 13.47 -5.80 -3.20
CA GLU A 164 13.98 -6.75 -4.19
C GLU A 164 14.47 -6.05 -5.46
N ASN A 165 13.69 -5.10 -6.00
CA ASN A 165 14.08 -4.34 -7.19
C ASN A 165 15.29 -3.44 -6.93
N TYR A 166 15.41 -2.86 -5.73
CA TYR A 166 16.58 -2.07 -5.37
C TYR A 166 17.86 -2.94 -5.30
N LYS A 167 17.77 -4.12 -4.69
CA LYS A 167 18.88 -5.08 -4.64
C LYS A 167 19.31 -5.52 -6.05
N LEU A 168 18.34 -5.79 -6.91
CA LEU A 168 18.58 -6.11 -8.31
C LEU A 168 19.36 -5.00 -9.03
N LEU A 169 18.97 -3.73 -8.84
CA LEU A 169 19.67 -2.59 -9.44
C LEU A 169 21.11 -2.47 -8.91
N ALA A 170 21.32 -2.72 -7.62
CA ALA A 170 22.65 -2.73 -7.03
C ALA A 170 23.54 -3.82 -7.64
N GLU A 171 23.01 -5.03 -7.81
CA GLU A 171 23.72 -6.16 -8.44
C GLU A 171 24.05 -5.87 -9.91
N ILE A 172 23.12 -5.29 -10.67
CA ILE A 172 23.37 -4.86 -12.05
C ILE A 172 24.51 -3.84 -12.11
N ASN A 173 24.52 -2.87 -11.20
CA ASN A 173 25.53 -1.81 -11.17
C ASN A 173 26.93 -2.35 -10.83
N GLU A 174 27.01 -3.30 -9.89
CA GLU A 174 28.25 -3.99 -9.56
C GLU A 174 28.80 -4.78 -10.75
N LYS A 175 27.94 -5.53 -11.46
CA LYS A 175 28.37 -6.27 -12.67
C LYS A 175 28.84 -5.37 -13.80
N ILE A 176 28.20 -4.21 -14.00
CA ILE A 176 28.65 -3.22 -14.98
C ILE A 176 30.07 -2.73 -14.62
N TYR A 177 30.30 -2.45 -13.35
CA TYR A 177 31.60 -1.99 -12.86
C TYR A 177 32.72 -3.04 -13.04
N ASP A 178 32.44 -4.30 -12.72
CA ASP A 178 33.37 -5.40 -12.94
C ASP A 178 33.77 -5.54 -14.42
N ILE A 179 32.78 -5.45 -15.32
CA ILE A 179 32.98 -5.55 -16.77
C ILE A 179 33.89 -4.41 -17.26
N GLU A 180 33.67 -3.18 -16.80
CA GLU A 180 34.51 -2.03 -17.15
C GLU A 180 35.95 -2.16 -16.69
N ILE A 181 36.18 -2.60 -15.45
CA ILE A 181 37.55 -2.82 -14.93
C ILE A 181 38.29 -3.83 -15.81
N ASN A 182 37.63 -4.93 -16.15
CA ASN A 182 38.24 -5.97 -16.97
C ASN A 182 38.56 -5.48 -18.39
N PHE A 183 37.73 -4.61 -18.96
CA PHE A 183 38.02 -3.96 -20.25
C PHE A 183 39.19 -2.98 -20.18
N GLN A 184 39.26 -2.17 -19.12
CA GLN A 184 40.38 -1.25 -18.90
C GLN A 184 41.69 -2.00 -18.70
N GLY A 185 41.65 -3.15 -18.00
CA GLY A 185 42.80 -4.04 -17.87
C GLY A 185 43.27 -4.57 -19.23
N HIS A 186 42.35 -4.97 -20.09
CA HIS A 186 42.69 -5.46 -21.43
C HIS A 186 43.39 -4.41 -22.31
N LEU A 187 43.00 -3.13 -22.21
CA LEU A 187 43.69 -2.03 -22.91
C LEU A 187 45.13 -1.78 -22.41
N ALA A 188 45.50 -2.36 -21.26
CA ALA A 188 46.75 -2.07 -20.55
C ALA A 188 47.76 -3.23 -20.48
N THR A 189 47.41 -4.47 -20.89
CA THR A 189 48.22 -5.69 -20.65
C THR A 189 48.67 -6.44 -21.92
N GLU A 190 49.75 -7.24 -21.81
CA GLU A 190 50.27 -8.12 -22.87
C GLU A 190 49.39 -9.37 -23.14
N GLU A 191 49.68 -10.08 -24.24
CA GLU A 191 48.79 -10.97 -25.02
C GLU A 191 48.11 -12.13 -24.26
N ASP A 192 48.77 -12.75 -23.27
CA ASP A 192 48.21 -13.90 -22.53
C ASP A 192 47.32 -13.49 -21.35
N GLU A 193 47.59 -12.36 -20.69
CA GLU A 193 46.75 -11.82 -19.62
C GLU A 193 45.44 -11.26 -20.19
N ALA A 194 45.52 -10.66 -21.38
CA ALA A 194 44.39 -10.17 -22.15
C ALA A 194 43.28 -11.22 -22.37
N LYS A 195 43.65 -12.46 -22.74
CA LYS A 195 42.68 -13.55 -22.95
C LYS A 195 41.89 -13.90 -21.69
N ASN A 196 42.56 -13.92 -20.52
CA ASN A 196 41.92 -14.23 -19.25
C ASN A 196 40.94 -13.11 -18.82
N HIS A 197 41.34 -11.83 -18.95
CA HIS A 197 40.48 -10.69 -18.65
C HIS A 197 39.25 -10.63 -19.56
N ILE A 198 39.41 -10.90 -20.85
CA ILE A 198 38.28 -11.00 -21.77
C ILE A 198 37.35 -12.11 -21.30
N SER A 199 37.85 -13.34 -21.08
CA SER A 199 37.04 -14.49 -20.64
C SER A 199 36.25 -14.24 -19.36
N MET A 200 36.78 -13.45 -18.42
CA MET A 200 36.05 -13.04 -17.22
C MET A 200 34.95 -12.03 -17.53
N ALA A 201 35.25 -11.01 -18.35
CA ALA A 201 34.26 -10.02 -18.79
C ALA A 201 33.10 -10.68 -19.55
N VAL A 202 33.38 -11.72 -20.34
CA VAL A 202 32.37 -12.57 -21.00
C VAL A 202 31.39 -13.14 -20.00
N HIS A 203 31.93 -13.83 -19.01
CA HIS A 203 31.12 -14.58 -18.07
C HIS A 203 30.23 -13.64 -17.26
N GLN A 204 30.76 -12.47 -16.91
CA GLN A 204 30.02 -11.42 -16.21
C GLN A 204 28.92 -10.80 -17.09
N ALA A 205 29.19 -10.56 -18.38
CA ALA A 205 28.18 -10.06 -19.31
C ALA A 205 27.04 -11.08 -19.50
N ASP A 206 27.36 -12.36 -19.67
CA ASP A 206 26.35 -13.42 -19.81
C ASP A 206 25.51 -13.58 -18.53
N HIS A 207 26.15 -13.45 -17.36
CA HIS A 207 25.44 -13.43 -16.08
C HIS A 207 24.51 -12.21 -15.95
N LEU A 208 24.95 -11.03 -16.40
CA LEU A 208 24.11 -9.83 -16.41
C LEU A 208 22.89 -10.00 -17.32
N ILE A 209 23.05 -10.63 -18.49
CA ILE A 209 21.93 -11.00 -19.37
C ILE A 209 20.94 -11.93 -18.65
N TYR A 210 21.46 -12.93 -17.95
CA TYR A 210 20.64 -13.88 -17.19
C TYR A 210 19.80 -13.17 -16.12
N ILE A 211 20.42 -12.34 -15.28
CA ILE A 211 19.75 -11.57 -14.24
C ILE A 211 18.61 -10.72 -14.84
N ILE A 212 18.91 -9.93 -15.87
CA ILE A 212 17.91 -9.05 -16.50
C ILE A 212 16.75 -9.86 -17.10
N ASN A 213 17.04 -11.03 -17.69
CA ASN A 213 16.03 -11.90 -18.27
C ASN A 213 15.10 -12.52 -17.23
N GLU A 214 15.65 -12.96 -16.09
CA GLU A 214 14.87 -13.42 -14.94
C GLU A 214 13.93 -12.32 -14.45
N SER A 215 14.46 -11.11 -14.26
CA SER A 215 13.66 -9.98 -13.80
C SER A 215 12.52 -9.64 -14.76
N LEU A 216 12.79 -9.61 -16.07
CA LEU A 216 11.76 -9.35 -17.08
C LEU A 216 10.66 -10.40 -17.12
N LYS A 217 10.97 -11.67 -16.85
CA LYS A 217 9.95 -12.73 -16.79
C LYS A 217 9.04 -12.56 -15.58
N SER A 218 9.63 -12.29 -14.41
CA SER A 218 8.90 -12.11 -13.15
C SER A 218 7.90 -10.96 -13.21
N SER A 219 8.25 -9.90 -13.94
CA SER A 219 7.48 -8.67 -14.03
C SER A 219 6.46 -8.65 -15.17
N THR A 220 6.60 -9.51 -16.19
CA THR A 220 5.54 -9.76 -17.18
C THR A 220 4.46 -10.70 -16.66
N GLY A 221 4.81 -11.67 -15.80
CA GLY A 221 3.85 -12.62 -15.23
C GLY A 221 2.88 -12.01 -14.21
N THR A 222 3.21 -10.85 -13.66
CA THR A 222 2.38 -10.12 -12.68
C THR A 222 1.21 -9.37 -13.32
N LEU A 223 1.28 -9.02 -14.61
CA LEU A 223 0.22 -8.30 -15.32
C LEU A 223 -0.89 -9.22 -15.86
N GLU A 224 -0.57 -10.47 -16.21
CA GLU A 224 -1.57 -11.43 -16.72
C GLU A 224 -2.46 -12.03 -15.60
N GLY A 225 -2.06 -11.91 -14.33
CA GLY A 225 -2.78 -12.46 -13.18
C GLY A 225 -3.96 -11.62 -12.68
N THR A 226 -4.08 -10.36 -13.11
CA THR A 226 -5.10 -9.41 -12.60
C THR A 226 -6.32 -9.23 -13.50
N GLU A 227 -6.33 -9.77 -14.72
CA GLU A 227 -7.49 -9.69 -15.63
C GLU A 227 -8.48 -10.86 -15.51
N LYS A 228 -8.26 -11.80 -14.58
CA LYS A 228 -9.21 -12.87 -14.27
C LYS A 228 -9.63 -12.83 -12.80
N LYS A 229 -10.50 -11.90 -12.43
CA LYS A 229 -11.38 -12.04 -11.25
C LYS A 229 -12.57 -11.10 -11.33
#